data_AF-A0A922A8L1-F1
#
_entry.id   AF-A0A922A8L1-F1
#
_cell.length_a   1.000
_cell.length_b   1.000
_cell.length_c   1.000
_cell.angle_alpha   90.00
_cell.angle_beta   90.00
_cell.angle_gamma   90.00
#
_symmetry.space_group_name_H-M   'P 1'
#
loop_
_entity.id
_entity.type
_entity.pdbx_description
1 polymer ?
#
loop_
_entity_poly.entity_id
_entity_poly.type
_entity_poly.pdbx_seq_one_letter_code
_entity_poly.pdbx_strand_id
1 'polypeptide(L)'
;MDAEKIEELKEFVSQCKSNPSLLHDPSLGFFKSYLQGLGARIPVQTKTEKGGDKMPDTKEHFDAKNTYNSTEDDDDIVESDIELDVTDVVEPDDDTPQKMGNPSVEVTEENREAAQVAKSKAMDAISEGKLDEAIDHLTEAIVLNPTSAILYSTRASVFVKLSKPNAAIRDADTALEINPDSAKGYKVRGMARAKLGQWEEAAKDLHIASNLDYDEEIGLVLKKVEPNARRIEEHRRKYERLRKDKELKKGERERKRQQAQAQDQHALSALKDGEVIGIHSVSELEIKTDAASKASRLAILYFTATWCGPCRFISPLYTSLAGKYPKVVFLKVDIDEARDVASRWNISSVPTFFFIKNGKEVDQVVGADKNALEKKIAQHASKM
;
A
#
# COMPACT_ATOMS: atom_id res chain seq x y z
N MET A 1 24.25 -10.88 2.20
CA MET A 1 23.50 -9.85 1.47
C MET A 1 23.84 -10.00 -0.01
N ASP A 2 22.86 -9.75 -0.86
CA ASP A 2 23.01 -9.74 -2.32
C ASP A 2 23.99 -8.63 -2.77
N ALA A 3 24.83 -8.90 -3.76
CA ALA A 3 25.88 -7.98 -4.21
C ALA A 3 25.29 -6.73 -4.88
N GLU A 4 24.19 -6.88 -5.61
CA GLU A 4 23.50 -5.77 -6.27
C GLU A 4 22.91 -4.80 -5.24
N LYS A 5 22.27 -5.33 -4.19
CA LYS A 5 21.72 -4.52 -3.09
C LYS A 5 22.78 -3.76 -2.29
N ILE A 6 24.00 -4.30 -2.22
CA ILE A 6 25.13 -3.62 -1.59
C ILE A 6 25.59 -2.43 -2.43
N GLU A 7 25.61 -2.55 -3.77
CA GLU A 7 25.95 -1.42 -4.65
C GLU A 7 24.88 -0.32 -4.62
N GLU A 8 23.59 -0.68 -4.66
CA GLU A 8 22.50 0.28 -4.51
C GLU A 8 22.59 1.07 -3.19
N LEU A 9 22.91 0.37 -2.09
CA LEU A 9 23.11 1.01 -0.79
C LEU A 9 24.32 1.96 -0.79
N LYS A 10 25.43 1.58 -1.42
CA LYS A 10 26.61 2.45 -1.53
C LYS A 10 26.30 3.72 -2.32
N GLU A 11 25.56 3.59 -3.41
CA GLU A 11 25.15 4.73 -4.23
C GLU A 11 24.24 5.68 -3.44
N PHE A 12 23.25 5.14 -2.75
CA PHE A 12 22.36 5.91 -1.87
C PHE A 12 23.13 6.66 -0.78
N VAL A 13 24.07 6.00 -0.09
CA VAL A 13 24.92 6.65 0.92
C VAL A 13 25.77 7.77 0.31
N SER A 14 26.26 7.58 -0.92
CA SER A 14 26.97 8.63 -1.66
C SER A 14 26.08 9.85 -1.92
N GLN A 15 24.83 9.65 -2.30
CA GLN A 15 23.85 10.72 -2.52
C GLN A 15 23.50 11.47 -1.22
N CYS A 16 23.33 10.78 -0.10
CA CYS A 16 23.11 11.43 1.20
C CYS A 16 24.31 12.28 1.64
N LYS A 17 25.54 11.91 1.26
CA LYS A 17 26.75 12.70 1.56
C LYS A 17 26.82 13.98 0.73
N SER A 18 26.44 13.92 -0.54
CA SER A 18 26.45 15.08 -1.44
C SER A 18 25.23 15.99 -1.25
N ASN A 19 24.08 15.45 -0.83
CA ASN A 19 22.89 16.22 -0.48
C ASN A 19 22.24 15.73 0.83
N PRO A 20 22.68 16.26 1.99
CA PRO A 20 22.12 15.88 3.30
C PRO A 20 20.64 16.22 3.48
N SER A 21 20.04 17.05 2.61
CA SER A 21 18.61 17.38 2.68
C SER A 21 17.71 16.18 2.39
N LEU A 22 18.21 15.17 1.66
CA LEU A 22 17.51 13.91 1.37
C LEU A 22 17.11 13.15 2.65
N LEU A 23 17.89 13.28 3.73
CA LEU A 23 17.57 12.66 5.02
C LEU A 23 16.35 13.29 5.73
N HIS A 24 15.79 14.37 5.17
CA HIS A 24 14.54 14.96 5.63
C HIS A 24 13.36 14.65 4.71
N ASP A 25 13.57 13.85 3.66
CA ASP A 25 12.47 13.32 2.85
C ASP A 25 11.59 12.40 3.73
N PRO A 26 10.27 12.57 3.75
CA PRO A 26 9.36 11.76 4.54
C PRO A 26 9.47 10.24 4.27
N SER A 27 9.78 9.83 3.03
CA SER A 27 9.93 8.43 2.65
C SER A 27 11.15 7.74 3.31
N LEU A 28 12.12 8.53 3.77
CA LEU A 28 13.33 8.08 4.44
C LEU A 28 13.27 8.23 5.98
N GLY A 29 12.07 8.47 6.53
CA GLY A 29 11.86 8.65 7.97
C GLY A 29 12.39 7.48 8.83
N PHE A 30 12.24 6.24 8.38
CA PHE A 30 12.77 5.07 9.08
C PHE A 30 14.30 5.09 9.18
N PHE A 31 14.97 5.52 8.10
CA PHE A 31 16.43 5.59 8.02
C PHE A 31 16.96 6.76 8.86
N LYS A 32 16.25 7.89 8.87
CA LYS A 32 16.52 9.02 9.76
C LYS A 32 16.47 8.60 11.23
N SER A 33 15.41 7.91 11.65
CA SER A 33 15.25 7.40 13.03
C SER A 33 16.33 6.38 13.39
N TYR A 34 16.69 5.49 12.46
CA TYR A 34 17.81 4.55 12.63
C TYR A 34 19.14 5.27 12.89
N LEU A 35 19.48 6.28 12.09
CA LEU A 35 20.71 7.06 12.26
C LEU A 35 20.73 7.83 13.59
N GLN A 36 19.59 8.40 14.00
CA GLN A 36 19.46 9.08 15.30
C GLN A 36 19.60 8.10 16.46
N GLY A 37 19.07 6.88 16.34
CA GLY A 37 19.27 5.80 17.32
C GLY A 37 20.73 5.37 17.48
N LEU A 38 21.56 5.55 16.44
CA LEU A 38 23.01 5.37 16.49
C LEU A 38 23.78 6.62 17.00
N GLY A 39 23.08 7.66 17.43
CA GLY A 39 23.68 8.91 17.92
C GLY A 39 24.16 9.86 16.82
N ALA A 40 23.78 9.65 15.56
CA ALA A 40 24.17 10.54 14.47
C ALA A 40 23.40 11.88 14.54
N ARG A 41 24.11 13.00 14.31
CA ARG A 41 23.50 14.34 14.23
C ARG A 41 23.21 14.70 12.78
N ILE A 42 21.92 14.85 12.46
CA ILE A 42 21.46 15.21 11.12
C ILE A 42 21.32 16.75 11.03
N PRO A 43 21.91 17.42 10.02
CA PRO A 43 21.84 18.87 9.87
C PRO A 43 20.38 19.35 9.76
N VAL A 44 19.98 20.38 10.52
CA VAL A 44 18.61 20.92 10.48
C VAL A 44 18.42 21.73 9.19
N GLN A 45 17.29 21.54 8.48
CA GLN A 45 16.95 22.37 7.33
C GLN A 45 16.77 23.83 7.78
N THR A 46 17.57 24.74 7.24
CA THR A 46 17.41 26.18 7.45
C THR A 46 16.14 26.65 6.76
N LYS A 47 15.08 26.90 7.54
CA LYS A 47 13.88 27.61 7.08
C LYS A 47 14.25 29.09 6.89
N THR A 48 14.16 29.57 5.66
CA THR A 48 14.16 31.01 5.36
C THR A 48 12.98 31.69 6.05
N GLU A 49 13.30 32.72 6.84
CA GLU A 49 12.41 33.53 7.67
C GLU A 49 11.40 34.37 6.87
N LYS A 50 10.15 34.38 7.32
CA LYS A 50 9.24 35.54 7.50
C LYS A 50 8.25 35.09 8.60
N GLY A 51 8.07 35.69 9.77
CA GLY A 51 8.19 37.07 10.23
C GLY A 51 6.80 37.50 10.72
N GLY A 52 6.59 37.63 12.05
CA GLY A 52 5.47 38.40 12.62
C GLY A 52 4.52 37.68 13.61
N ASP A 53 4.87 37.77 14.90
CA ASP A 53 4.06 38.20 16.05
C ASP A 53 2.64 37.65 16.40
N LYS A 54 2.53 37.32 17.71
CA LYS A 54 1.37 37.31 18.63
C LYS A 54 0.35 36.17 18.61
N MET A 55 0.33 35.43 19.73
CA MET A 55 -0.85 34.72 20.25
C MET A 55 -2.03 35.68 20.45
N PRO A 56 -3.26 35.19 20.24
CA PRO A 56 -4.14 35.09 21.39
C PRO A 56 -4.85 33.74 21.52
N ASP A 57 -5.16 33.46 22.78
CA ASP A 57 -6.03 32.42 23.29
C ASP A 57 -7.49 32.68 22.90
N THR A 58 -8.13 31.75 22.20
CA THR A 58 -9.59 31.58 22.20
C THR A 58 -9.94 30.14 21.83
N LYS A 59 -10.57 29.45 22.77
CA LYS A 59 -11.50 28.34 22.50
C LYS A 59 -12.50 28.78 21.44
N GLU A 60 -12.61 28.04 20.33
CA GLU A 60 -13.86 27.96 19.60
C GLU A 60 -13.90 26.69 18.73
N HIS A 61 -15.10 26.11 18.69
CA HIS A 61 -15.53 24.96 17.91
C HIS A 61 -14.94 24.93 16.50
N PHE A 62 -14.37 23.80 16.09
CA PHE A 62 -14.13 23.52 14.67
C PHE A 62 -15.06 22.42 14.18
N ASP A 63 -16.11 22.89 13.51
CA ASP A 63 -17.02 22.13 12.69
C ASP A 63 -16.27 21.34 11.61
N ALA A 64 -16.70 20.08 11.49
CA ALA A 64 -16.35 19.20 10.39
C ALA A 64 -16.98 19.72 9.09
N LYS A 65 -16.25 20.57 8.37
CA LYS A 65 -16.35 20.74 6.92
C LYS A 65 -15.21 21.61 6.45
N ASN A 66 -14.20 21.01 5.84
CA ASN A 66 -13.55 21.69 4.73
C ASN A 66 -13.15 20.71 3.63
N THR A 67 -13.80 20.96 2.51
CA THR A 67 -13.56 20.46 1.17
C THR A 67 -12.12 20.76 0.76
N TYR A 68 -11.36 19.73 0.37
CA TYR A 68 -10.16 19.92 -0.43
C TYR A 68 -10.32 19.14 -1.73
N ASN A 69 -10.52 19.91 -2.81
CA ASN A 69 -10.14 19.50 -4.15
C ASN A 69 -8.62 19.31 -4.14
N SER A 70 -8.16 18.06 -4.10
CA SER A 70 -6.77 17.69 -4.36
C SER A 70 -6.75 16.72 -5.53
N THR A 71 -5.77 16.93 -6.41
CA THR A 71 -5.50 16.15 -7.62
C THR A 71 -5.46 14.65 -7.32
N GLU A 72 -6.24 13.85 -8.06
CA GLU A 72 -6.69 12.48 -7.76
C GLU A 72 -5.62 11.36 -7.65
N ASP A 73 -4.33 11.70 -7.65
CA ASP A 73 -3.25 10.72 -7.85
C ASP A 73 -2.19 10.65 -6.75
N ASP A 74 -2.27 11.42 -5.66
CA ASP A 74 -1.22 11.38 -4.62
C ASP A 74 -1.69 11.57 -3.17
N ASP A 75 -2.83 10.98 -2.81
CA ASP A 75 -3.24 10.88 -1.40
C ASP A 75 -2.66 9.58 -0.81
N ASP A 76 -1.38 9.61 -0.45
CA ASP A 76 -0.83 8.59 0.44
C ASP A 76 -1.55 8.58 1.78
N ILE A 77 -1.86 7.37 2.26
CA ILE A 77 -2.61 7.21 3.50
C ILE A 77 -1.66 7.57 4.65
N VAL A 78 -1.76 8.79 5.14
CA VAL A 78 -1.00 9.27 6.30
C VAL A 78 -1.67 8.74 7.57
N GLU A 79 -0.91 7.98 8.35
CA GLU A 79 -1.35 7.48 9.65
C GLU A 79 -1.34 8.61 10.68
N SER A 80 -2.43 8.73 11.43
CA SER A 80 -2.55 9.69 12.52
C SER A 80 -1.83 9.17 13.75
N ASP A 81 -1.22 10.05 14.54
CA ASP A 81 -0.67 9.64 15.82
C ASP A 81 -1.79 9.16 16.77
N ILE A 82 -1.51 8.13 17.57
CA ILE A 82 -2.42 7.60 18.57
C ILE A 82 -2.04 8.17 19.93
N GLU A 83 -2.99 8.79 20.62
CA GLU A 83 -2.82 9.22 22.00
C GLU A 83 -3.02 8.03 22.96
N LEU A 84 -1.95 7.64 23.65
CA LEU A 84 -1.95 6.56 24.64
C LEU A 84 -1.56 7.11 26.01
N ASP A 85 -2.17 6.56 27.06
CA ASP A 85 -1.75 6.85 28.43
C ASP A 85 -0.44 6.09 28.73
N VAL A 86 0.67 6.82 28.84
CA VAL A 86 2.00 6.26 29.08
C VAL A 86 2.49 6.43 30.52
N THR A 87 1.60 6.81 31.44
CA THR A 87 1.97 7.19 32.83
C THR A 87 2.74 6.09 33.57
N ASP A 88 2.36 4.82 33.37
CA ASP A 88 2.97 3.66 34.05
C ASP A 88 4.04 2.95 33.19
N VAL A 89 4.38 3.50 32.02
CA VAL A 89 5.39 2.93 31.12
C VAL A 89 6.78 3.31 31.62
N VAL A 90 7.67 2.32 31.66
CA VAL A 90 9.07 2.46 32.05
C VAL A 90 9.96 2.14 30.87
N GLU A 91 11.19 2.65 30.91
CA GLU A 91 12.20 2.28 29.92
C GLU A 91 12.55 0.78 30.05
N PRO A 92 12.87 0.11 28.93
CA PRO A 92 13.35 -1.26 28.96
C PRO A 92 14.62 -1.41 29.82
N ASP A 93 14.72 -2.46 30.64
CA ASP A 93 15.95 -2.76 31.35
C ASP A 93 17.00 -3.35 30.39
N ASP A 94 18.17 -2.70 30.34
CA ASP A 94 19.34 -3.08 29.55
C ASP A 94 20.42 -3.80 30.37
N ASP A 95 20.04 -4.32 31.54
CA ASP A 95 20.92 -5.11 32.40
C ASP A 95 21.35 -6.43 31.73
N THR A 96 22.51 -6.96 32.13
CA THR A 96 22.95 -8.29 31.70
C THR A 96 21.87 -9.34 32.04
N PRO A 97 21.56 -10.29 31.14
CA PRO A 97 20.55 -11.32 31.39
C PRO A 97 20.81 -12.06 32.70
N GLN A 98 19.77 -12.17 33.53
CA GLN A 98 19.86 -12.80 34.84
C GLN A 98 20.15 -14.30 34.72
N LYS A 99 20.71 -14.89 35.79
CA LYS A 99 21.06 -16.32 35.81
C LYS A 99 19.79 -17.20 35.80
N MET A 100 19.68 -18.08 34.81
CA MET A 100 18.49 -18.91 34.58
C MET A 100 18.62 -20.38 35.03
N GLY A 101 19.74 -20.78 35.64
CA GLY A 101 19.99 -22.19 35.94
C GLY A 101 20.27 -23.02 34.67
N ASN A 102 20.46 -24.34 34.85
CA ASN A 102 20.67 -25.27 33.72
C ASN A 102 19.52 -26.30 33.70
N PRO A 103 18.56 -26.18 32.76
CA PRO A 103 17.40 -27.08 32.70
C PRO A 103 17.73 -28.57 32.56
N SER A 104 18.95 -28.92 32.11
CA SER A 104 19.38 -30.31 31.95
C SER A 104 19.96 -30.94 33.22
N VAL A 105 20.10 -30.20 34.32
CA VAL A 105 20.59 -30.73 35.59
C VAL A 105 19.55 -31.63 36.23
N GLU A 106 19.97 -32.83 36.64
CA GLU A 106 19.13 -33.73 37.42
C GLU A 106 18.86 -33.15 38.81
N VAL A 107 17.59 -32.93 39.13
CA VAL A 107 17.17 -32.35 40.41
C VAL A 107 16.96 -33.47 41.42
N THR A 108 17.96 -33.70 42.27
CA THR A 108 17.90 -34.63 43.41
C THR A 108 16.93 -34.14 44.48
N GLU A 109 16.48 -35.04 45.37
CA GLU A 109 15.57 -34.65 46.45
C GLU A 109 16.19 -33.62 47.40
N GLU A 110 17.49 -33.77 47.71
CA GLU A 110 18.25 -32.78 48.47
C GLU A 110 18.25 -31.39 47.80
N ASN A 111 18.42 -31.34 46.47
CA ASN A 111 18.34 -30.08 45.73
C ASN A 111 16.92 -29.50 45.73
N ARG A 112 15.87 -30.32 45.72
CA ARG A 112 14.47 -29.83 45.84
C ARG A 112 14.22 -29.23 47.21
N GLU A 113 14.64 -29.90 48.27
CA GLU A 113 14.51 -29.41 49.64
C GLU A 113 15.29 -28.11 49.84
N ALA A 114 16.55 -28.06 49.39
CA ALA A 114 17.37 -26.86 49.44
C ALA A 114 16.76 -25.70 48.64
N ALA A 115 16.24 -25.96 47.43
CA ALA A 115 15.53 -24.96 46.63
C ALA A 115 14.27 -24.44 47.33
N GLN A 116 13.52 -25.30 48.03
CA GLN A 116 12.35 -24.89 48.78
C GLN A 116 12.71 -24.04 50.01
N VAL A 117 13.82 -24.34 50.70
CA VAL A 117 14.36 -23.50 51.78
C VAL A 117 14.77 -22.13 51.25
N ALA A 118 15.51 -22.08 50.13
CA ALA A 118 15.91 -20.82 49.49
C ALA A 118 14.68 -20.01 49.03
N LYS A 119 13.66 -20.67 48.48
CA LYS A 119 12.37 -20.03 48.16
C LYS A 119 11.69 -19.45 49.38
N SER A 120 11.68 -20.16 50.51
CA SER A 120 11.08 -19.64 51.76
C SER A 120 11.77 -18.35 52.20
N LYS A 121 13.11 -18.34 52.22
CA LYS A 121 13.90 -17.15 52.54
C LYS A 121 13.58 -15.98 51.60
N ALA A 122 13.41 -16.27 50.31
CA ALA A 122 13.01 -15.24 49.35
C ALA A 122 11.61 -14.67 49.65
N MET A 123 10.65 -15.51 50.06
CA MET A 123 9.31 -15.04 50.42
C MET A 123 9.35 -14.17 51.68
N ASP A 124 10.18 -14.51 52.66
CA ASP A 124 10.42 -13.70 53.84
C ASP A 124 11.01 -12.33 53.44
N ALA A 125 12.05 -12.31 52.59
CA ALA A 125 12.65 -11.09 52.06
C ALA A 125 11.63 -10.23 51.25
N ILE A 126 10.74 -10.84 50.47
CA ILE A 126 9.65 -10.14 49.78
C ILE A 126 8.70 -9.48 50.77
N SER A 127 8.35 -10.17 51.86
CA SER A 127 7.46 -9.64 52.90
C SER A 127 8.08 -8.47 53.67
N GLU A 128 9.41 -8.48 53.81
CA GLU A 128 10.20 -7.40 54.41
C GLU A 128 10.51 -6.25 53.42
N GLY A 129 10.15 -6.40 52.15
CA GLY A 129 10.42 -5.42 51.10
C GLY A 129 11.86 -5.42 50.57
N LYS A 130 12.69 -6.39 50.95
CA LYS A 130 14.09 -6.55 50.50
C LYS A 130 14.13 -7.28 49.16
N LEU A 131 13.78 -6.57 48.08
CA LEU A 131 13.55 -7.17 46.76
C LEU A 131 14.83 -7.70 46.11
N ASP A 132 15.99 -7.05 46.29
CA ASP A 132 17.26 -7.53 45.74
C ASP A 132 17.71 -8.84 46.43
N GLU A 133 17.63 -8.90 47.76
CA GLU A 133 17.89 -10.14 48.53
C GLU A 133 16.94 -11.28 48.12
N ALA A 134 15.68 -10.96 47.85
CA ALA A 134 14.72 -11.94 47.35
C ALA A 134 15.12 -12.49 45.96
N ILE A 135 15.68 -11.67 45.07
CA ILE A 135 16.20 -12.13 43.77
C ILE A 135 17.37 -13.07 43.97
N ASP A 136 18.29 -12.76 44.88
CA ASP A 136 19.45 -13.61 45.14
C ASP A 136 19.01 -14.99 45.65
N HIS A 137 18.11 -15.04 46.63
CA HIS A 137 17.56 -16.28 47.14
C HIS A 137 16.73 -17.06 46.10
N LEU A 138 15.96 -16.38 45.25
CA LEU A 138 15.25 -17.04 44.14
C LEU A 138 16.21 -17.55 43.07
N THR A 139 17.32 -16.85 42.83
CA THR A 139 18.35 -17.28 41.88
C THR A 139 19.09 -18.51 42.39
N GLU A 140 19.41 -18.56 43.69
CA GLU A 140 19.91 -19.76 44.35
C GLU A 140 18.93 -20.93 44.18
N ALA A 141 17.65 -20.72 44.49
CA ALA A 141 16.61 -21.73 44.33
C ALA A 141 16.48 -22.25 42.90
N ILE A 142 16.57 -21.37 41.89
CA ILE A 142 16.50 -21.73 40.46
C ILE A 142 17.71 -22.55 40.03
N VAL A 143 18.91 -22.23 40.52
CA VAL A 143 20.11 -23.01 40.20
C VAL A 143 20.01 -24.43 40.76
N LEU A 144 19.38 -24.60 41.93
CA LEU A 144 19.14 -25.89 42.57
C LEU A 144 17.99 -26.67 41.91
N ASN A 145 16.93 -25.98 41.49
CA ASN A 145 15.75 -26.58 40.85
C ASN A 145 15.28 -25.77 39.63
N PRO A 146 15.97 -25.91 38.48
CA PRO A 146 15.70 -25.11 37.27
C PRO A 146 14.44 -25.53 36.52
N THR A 147 13.72 -26.57 36.96
CA THR A 147 12.48 -27.06 36.34
C THR A 147 11.22 -26.65 37.11
N SER A 148 11.34 -25.72 38.07
CA SER A 148 10.19 -25.22 38.84
C SER A 148 9.62 -23.93 38.29
N ALA A 149 8.48 -24.00 37.60
CA ALA A 149 7.76 -22.82 37.08
C ALA A 149 7.41 -21.78 38.17
N ILE A 150 7.19 -22.23 39.40
CA ILE A 150 6.81 -21.36 40.52
C ILE A 150 7.99 -20.45 40.92
N LEU A 151 9.23 -20.93 40.83
CA LEU A 151 10.41 -20.13 41.16
C LEU A 151 10.58 -18.97 40.17
N TYR A 152 10.52 -19.26 38.87
CA TYR A 152 10.60 -18.24 37.82
C TYR A 152 9.44 -17.24 37.90
N SER A 153 8.19 -17.69 37.99
CA SER A 153 7.04 -16.77 38.10
C SER A 153 7.07 -15.93 39.37
N THR A 154 7.69 -16.41 40.46
CA THR A 154 7.89 -15.61 41.68
C THR A 154 9.00 -14.59 41.50
N ARG A 155 10.13 -14.96 40.89
CA ARG A 155 11.22 -14.00 40.60
C ARG A 155 10.80 -12.94 39.57
N ALA A 156 10.04 -13.32 38.55
CA ALA A 156 9.39 -12.39 37.63
C ALA A 156 8.52 -11.36 38.37
N SER A 157 7.73 -11.78 39.36
CA SER A 157 6.91 -10.84 40.14
C SER A 157 7.75 -9.83 40.94
N VAL A 158 8.93 -10.23 41.41
CA VAL A 158 9.89 -9.34 42.08
C VAL A 158 10.50 -8.36 41.08
N PHE A 159 10.88 -8.83 39.89
CA PHE A 159 11.38 -7.97 38.81
C PHE A 159 10.34 -6.93 38.34
N VAL A 160 9.06 -7.29 38.27
CA VAL A 160 7.99 -6.31 38.00
C VAL A 160 7.94 -5.22 39.07
N LYS A 161 8.05 -5.58 40.36
CA LYS A 161 8.07 -4.61 41.46
C LYS A 161 9.29 -3.68 41.40
N LEU A 162 10.43 -4.19 40.94
CA LEU A 162 11.65 -3.41 40.71
C LEU A 162 11.64 -2.62 39.39
N SER A 163 10.56 -2.67 38.61
CA SER A 163 10.47 -2.06 37.29
C SER A 163 11.57 -2.52 36.32
N LYS A 164 11.88 -3.83 36.35
CA LYS A 164 12.75 -4.53 35.39
C LYS A 164 11.93 -5.47 34.49
N PRO A 165 11.14 -4.93 33.55
CA PRO A 165 10.15 -5.72 32.80
C PRO A 165 10.74 -6.75 31.82
N ASN A 166 11.87 -6.50 31.17
CA ASN A 166 12.53 -7.49 30.29
C ASN A 166 13.02 -8.69 31.09
N ALA A 167 13.68 -8.47 32.23
CA ALA A 167 14.04 -9.55 33.15
C ALA A 167 12.80 -10.35 33.60
N ALA A 168 11.72 -9.66 33.97
CA ALA A 168 10.46 -10.32 34.33
C ALA A 168 9.87 -11.15 33.19
N ILE A 169 9.90 -10.66 31.95
CA ILE A 169 9.39 -11.39 30.77
C ILE A 169 10.19 -12.66 30.54
N ARG A 170 11.53 -12.62 30.60
CA ARG A 170 12.37 -13.82 30.45
C ARG A 170 12.00 -14.91 31.45
N ASP A 171 11.86 -14.54 32.73
CA ASP A 171 11.45 -15.49 33.78
C ASP A 171 10.02 -15.98 33.56
N ALA A 172 9.10 -15.11 33.16
CA ALA A 172 7.71 -15.49 32.92
C ALA A 172 7.58 -16.45 31.72
N ASP A 173 8.36 -16.22 30.66
CA ASP A 173 8.41 -17.12 29.50
C ASP A 173 8.95 -18.48 29.90
N THR A 174 10.06 -18.57 30.65
CA THR A 174 10.56 -19.85 31.18
C THR A 174 9.53 -20.52 32.11
N ALA A 175 8.82 -19.76 32.94
CA ALA A 175 7.75 -20.32 33.78
C ALA A 175 6.63 -20.96 32.94
N LEU A 176 6.26 -20.33 31.83
CA LEU A 176 5.21 -20.79 30.91
C LEU A 176 5.69 -21.91 29.97
N GLU A 177 6.97 -21.98 29.65
CA GLU A 177 7.58 -23.13 28.97
C GLU A 177 7.51 -24.38 29.85
N ILE A 178 7.75 -24.23 31.15
CA ILE A 178 7.69 -25.34 32.13
C ILE A 178 6.23 -25.69 32.44
N ASN A 179 5.37 -24.70 32.66
CA ASN A 179 3.96 -24.88 32.96
C ASN A 179 3.09 -23.91 32.14
N PRO A 180 2.58 -24.34 30.98
CA PRO A 180 1.73 -23.52 30.11
C PRO A 180 0.41 -23.07 30.73
N ASP A 181 -0.06 -23.73 31.79
CA ASP A 181 -1.32 -23.42 32.48
C ASP A 181 -1.10 -22.55 33.74
N SER A 182 0.08 -21.94 33.88
CA SER A 182 0.38 -21.08 35.03
C SER A 182 -0.30 -19.70 34.92
N ALA A 183 -1.42 -19.53 35.64
CA ALA A 183 -2.08 -18.22 35.77
C ALA A 183 -1.11 -17.12 36.24
N LYS A 184 -0.26 -17.43 37.23
CA LYS A 184 0.77 -16.51 37.74
C LYS A 184 1.79 -16.13 36.66
N GLY A 185 2.21 -17.08 35.81
CA GLY A 185 3.12 -16.83 34.69
C GLY A 185 2.57 -15.81 33.70
N TYR A 186 1.32 -16.00 33.26
CA TYR A 186 0.64 -15.02 32.40
C TYR A 186 0.44 -13.67 33.09
N LYS A 187 0.02 -13.66 34.37
CA LYS A 187 -0.19 -12.42 35.13
C LYS A 187 1.08 -11.56 35.15
N VAL A 188 2.22 -12.13 35.55
CA VAL A 188 3.47 -11.37 35.67
C VAL A 188 4.02 -10.95 34.31
N ARG A 189 3.84 -11.77 33.25
CA ARG A 189 4.22 -11.38 31.88
C ARG A 189 3.36 -10.23 31.37
N GLY A 190 2.04 -10.29 31.59
CA GLY A 190 1.11 -9.23 31.23
C GLY A 190 1.42 -7.90 31.94
N MET A 191 1.72 -7.96 33.24
CA MET A 191 2.15 -6.77 34.00
C MET A 191 3.49 -6.20 33.51
N ALA A 192 4.46 -7.05 33.19
CA ALA A 192 5.75 -6.63 32.65
C ALA A 192 5.61 -5.99 31.25
N ARG A 193 4.78 -6.58 30.38
CA ARG A 193 4.45 -6.03 29.05
C ARG A 193 3.72 -4.70 29.15
N ALA A 194 2.80 -4.54 30.11
CA ALA A 194 2.14 -3.26 30.37
C ALA A 194 3.15 -2.17 30.76
N LYS A 195 4.14 -2.50 31.59
CA LYS A 195 5.25 -1.61 31.94
C LYS A 195 6.11 -1.21 30.73
N LEU A 196 6.17 -2.02 29.68
CA LEU A 196 6.86 -1.67 28.42
C LEU A 196 5.97 -0.96 27.40
N GLY A 197 4.70 -0.69 27.73
CA GLY A 197 3.73 -0.13 26.78
C GLY A 197 3.28 -1.12 25.69
N GLN A 198 3.53 -2.42 25.88
CA GLN A 198 3.06 -3.49 24.98
C GLN A 198 1.61 -3.85 25.33
N TRP A 199 0.69 -2.91 25.06
CA TRP A 199 -0.68 -2.95 25.59
C TRP A 199 -1.52 -4.11 25.06
N GLU A 200 -1.43 -4.43 23.76
CA GLU A 200 -2.20 -5.52 23.15
C GLU A 200 -1.80 -6.88 23.72
N GLU A 201 -0.49 -7.14 23.84
CA GLU A 201 0.07 -8.37 24.39
C GLU A 201 -0.18 -8.48 25.90
N ALA A 202 -0.08 -7.36 26.62
CA ALA A 202 -0.39 -7.29 28.05
C ALA A 202 -1.86 -7.66 28.31
N ALA A 203 -2.81 -7.07 27.56
CA ALA A 203 -4.23 -7.37 27.70
C ALA A 203 -4.51 -8.87 27.45
N LYS A 204 -3.91 -9.44 26.40
CA LYS A 204 -4.04 -10.88 26.08
C LYS A 204 -3.59 -11.76 27.23
N ASP A 205 -2.37 -11.53 27.75
CA ASP A 205 -1.83 -12.31 28.86
C ASP A 205 -2.70 -12.17 30.13
N LEU A 206 -3.12 -10.95 30.47
CA LEU A 206 -3.94 -10.70 31.65
C LEU A 206 -5.33 -11.35 31.54
N HIS A 207 -5.94 -11.38 30.36
CA HIS A 207 -7.19 -12.13 30.15
C HIS A 207 -6.99 -13.64 30.28
N ILE A 208 -5.90 -14.19 29.73
CA ILE A 208 -5.58 -15.62 29.92
C ILE A 208 -5.39 -15.92 31.41
N ALA A 209 -4.61 -15.09 32.11
CA ALA A 209 -4.40 -15.22 33.54
C ALA A 209 -5.74 -15.19 34.32
N SER A 210 -6.60 -14.21 34.04
CA SER A 210 -7.91 -14.07 34.70
C SER A 210 -8.87 -15.22 34.42
N ASN A 211 -8.76 -15.87 33.25
CA ASN A 211 -9.57 -17.03 32.90
C ASN A 211 -9.08 -18.31 33.58
N LEU A 212 -7.77 -18.41 33.84
CA LEU A 212 -7.17 -19.53 34.56
C LEU A 212 -7.39 -19.42 36.07
N ASP A 213 -7.16 -18.24 36.64
CA ASP A 213 -7.37 -17.95 38.05
C ASP A 213 -7.76 -16.48 38.25
N TYR A 214 -8.88 -16.24 38.92
CA TYR A 214 -9.35 -14.89 39.17
C TYR A 214 -8.54 -14.24 40.29
N ASP A 215 -8.00 -13.06 40.00
CA ASP A 215 -7.20 -12.28 40.93
C ASP A 215 -7.56 -10.80 40.78
N GLU A 216 -7.86 -10.13 41.89
CA GLU A 216 -8.33 -8.73 41.90
C GLU A 216 -7.29 -7.78 41.30
N GLU A 217 -5.99 -8.06 41.46
CA GLU A 217 -4.91 -7.27 40.88
C GLU A 217 -4.96 -7.33 39.34
N ILE A 218 -5.29 -8.49 38.75
CA ILE A 218 -5.44 -8.62 37.30
C ILE A 218 -6.51 -7.66 36.78
N GLY A 219 -7.66 -7.59 37.47
CA GLY A 219 -8.75 -6.68 37.11
C GLY A 219 -8.35 -5.20 37.20
N LEU A 220 -7.53 -4.83 38.18
CA LEU A 220 -7.00 -3.47 38.31
C LEU A 220 -6.03 -3.12 37.19
N VAL A 221 -5.17 -4.05 36.79
CA VAL A 221 -4.21 -3.84 35.69
C VAL A 221 -4.94 -3.78 34.35
N LEU A 222 -5.93 -4.65 34.10
CA LEU A 222 -6.75 -4.64 32.88
C LEU A 222 -7.44 -3.29 32.67
N LYS A 223 -8.00 -2.68 33.71
CA LYS A 223 -8.61 -1.33 33.63
C LYS A 223 -7.66 -0.25 33.10
N LYS A 224 -6.35 -0.40 33.30
CA LYS A 224 -5.32 0.51 32.77
C LYS A 224 -4.88 0.14 31.36
N VAL A 225 -4.78 -1.16 31.06
CA VAL A 225 -4.21 -1.67 29.80
C VAL A 225 -5.24 -1.67 28.65
N GLU A 226 -6.49 -2.06 28.92
CA GLU A 226 -7.53 -2.24 27.91
C GLU A 226 -7.82 -0.98 27.07
N PRO A 227 -7.91 0.24 27.64
CA PRO A 227 -8.18 1.44 26.84
C PRO A 227 -7.10 1.70 25.78
N ASN A 228 -5.83 1.52 26.13
CA ASN A 228 -4.72 1.69 25.19
C ASN A 228 -4.69 0.58 24.14
N ALA A 229 -4.86 -0.68 24.54
CA ALA A 229 -4.94 -1.81 23.63
C ALA A 229 -6.08 -1.64 22.60
N ARG A 230 -7.24 -1.16 23.06
CA ARG A 230 -8.40 -0.90 22.21
C ARG A 230 -8.14 0.23 21.21
N ARG A 231 -7.52 1.33 21.62
CA ARG A 231 -7.16 2.44 20.72
C ARG A 231 -6.20 1.99 19.62
N ILE A 232 -5.19 1.19 19.98
CA ILE A 232 -4.23 0.62 19.01
C ILE A 232 -4.96 -0.25 17.99
N GLU A 233 -5.83 -1.15 18.45
CA GLU A 233 -6.55 -2.05 17.56
C GLU A 233 -7.55 -1.30 16.66
N GLU A 234 -8.29 -0.33 17.19
CA GLU A 234 -9.21 0.50 16.41
C GLU A 234 -8.47 1.32 15.34
N HIS A 235 -7.30 1.87 15.69
CA HIS A 235 -6.43 2.57 14.75
C HIS A 235 -5.95 1.65 13.63
N ARG A 236 -5.38 0.49 13.96
CA ARG A 236 -4.95 -0.52 12.97
C ARG A 236 -6.08 -0.90 12.02
N ARG A 237 -7.25 -1.25 12.55
CA ARG A 237 -8.44 -1.60 11.74
C ARG A 237 -8.92 -0.47 10.84
N LYS A 238 -8.80 0.78 11.27
CA LYS A 238 -9.13 1.95 10.42
C LYS A 238 -8.20 2.01 9.22
N TYR A 239 -6.90 1.90 9.44
CA TYR A 239 -5.89 2.05 8.38
C TYR A 239 -5.81 0.86 7.44
N GLU A 240 -6.03 -0.36 7.93
CA GLU A 240 -6.19 -1.54 7.08
C GLU A 240 -7.37 -1.39 6.11
N ARG A 241 -8.51 -0.89 6.60
CA ARG A 241 -9.69 -0.62 5.75
C ARG A 241 -9.39 0.43 4.68
N LEU A 242 -8.72 1.51 5.05
CA LEU A 242 -8.34 2.57 4.10
C LEU A 242 -7.38 2.04 3.03
N ARG A 243 -6.36 1.26 3.41
CA ARG A 243 -5.42 0.65 2.46
C ARG A 243 -6.13 -0.29 1.48
N LYS A 244 -7.02 -1.14 2.00
CA LYS A 244 -7.82 -2.06 1.19
C LYS A 244 -8.75 -1.33 0.21
N ASP A 245 -9.41 -0.27 0.65
CA ASP A 245 -10.26 0.56 -0.21
C ASP A 245 -9.46 1.28 -1.31
N LYS A 246 -8.28 1.84 -0.97
CA LYS A 246 -7.36 2.45 -1.94
C LYS A 246 -6.88 1.43 -2.98
N GLU A 247 -6.53 0.22 -2.56
CA GLU A 247 -6.11 -0.85 -3.45
C GLU A 247 -7.24 -1.31 -4.40
N LEU A 248 -8.46 -1.47 -3.88
CA LEU A 248 -9.64 -1.80 -4.69
C LEU A 248 -9.91 -0.71 -5.72
N LYS A 249 -9.93 0.57 -5.32
CA LYS A 249 -10.12 1.70 -6.23
C LYS A 249 -9.04 1.78 -7.29
N LYS A 250 -7.77 1.55 -6.92
CA LYS A 250 -6.65 1.50 -7.87
C LYS A 250 -6.83 0.37 -8.88
N GLY A 251 -7.19 -0.84 -8.42
CA GLY A 251 -7.46 -1.98 -9.27
C GLY A 251 -8.65 -1.76 -10.22
N GLU A 252 -9.72 -1.11 -9.76
CA GLU A 252 -10.86 -0.75 -10.61
C GLU A 252 -10.48 0.29 -11.68
N ARG A 253 -9.72 1.32 -11.31
CA ARG A 253 -9.21 2.34 -12.25
C ARG A 253 -8.33 1.68 -13.32
N GLU A 254 -7.42 0.80 -12.92
CA GLU A 254 -6.54 0.08 -13.84
C GLU A 254 -7.33 -0.84 -14.78
N ARG A 255 -8.30 -1.60 -14.26
CA ARG A 255 -9.20 -2.43 -15.08
C ARG A 255 -9.97 -1.61 -16.11
N LYS A 256 -10.54 -0.46 -15.70
CA LYS A 256 -11.24 0.44 -16.62
C LYS A 256 -10.30 0.97 -17.70
N ARG A 257 -9.07 1.34 -17.34
CA ARG A 257 -8.05 1.79 -18.29
C ARG A 257 -7.66 0.69 -19.28
N GLN A 258 -7.42 -0.53 -18.80
CA GLN A 258 -7.11 -1.69 -19.66
C GLN A 258 -8.26 -2.01 -20.60
N GLN A 259 -9.51 -1.98 -20.12
CA GLN A 259 -10.70 -2.17 -20.96
C GLN A 259 -10.82 -1.09 -22.03
N ALA A 260 -10.64 0.19 -21.68
CA ALA A 260 -10.64 1.28 -22.64
C ALA A 260 -9.54 1.13 -23.69
N GLN A 261 -8.31 0.79 -23.26
CA GLN A 261 -7.18 0.52 -24.16
C GLN A 261 -7.46 -0.67 -25.08
N ALA A 262 -8.02 -1.77 -24.57
CA ALA A 262 -8.38 -2.92 -25.37
C ALA A 262 -9.49 -2.60 -26.38
N GLN A 263 -10.49 -1.80 -26.00
CA GLN A 263 -11.53 -1.32 -26.90
C GLN A 263 -10.97 -0.42 -28.01
N ASP A 264 -10.10 0.53 -27.65
CA ASP A 264 -9.45 1.40 -28.62
C ASP A 264 -8.54 0.59 -29.56
N GLN A 265 -7.76 -0.38 -29.04
CA GLN A 265 -6.93 -1.28 -29.85
C GLN A 265 -7.77 -2.14 -30.80
N HIS A 266 -8.91 -2.67 -30.31
CA HIS A 266 -9.84 -3.41 -31.14
C HIS A 266 -10.41 -2.53 -32.27
N ALA A 267 -10.85 -1.30 -31.95
CA ALA A 267 -11.34 -0.34 -32.94
C ALA A 267 -10.27 0.01 -34.00
N LEU A 268 -9.01 0.19 -33.58
CA LEU A 268 -7.86 0.40 -34.46
C LEU A 268 -7.59 -0.81 -35.36
N SER A 269 -7.60 -2.04 -34.83
CA SER A 269 -7.40 -3.26 -35.64
C SER A 269 -8.50 -3.48 -36.69
N ALA A 270 -9.68 -2.90 -36.46
CA ALA A 270 -10.78 -2.96 -37.42
C ALA A 270 -10.50 -2.07 -38.66
N LEU A 271 -9.56 -1.14 -38.59
CA LEU A 271 -9.05 -0.37 -39.73
C LEU A 271 -7.99 -1.23 -40.43
N LYS A 272 -8.41 -2.02 -41.41
CA LYS A 272 -7.52 -2.92 -42.17
C LYS A 272 -6.54 -2.12 -43.03
N ASP A 273 -5.29 -2.01 -42.60
CA ASP A 273 -4.25 -1.29 -43.33
C ASP A 273 -4.01 -1.89 -44.72
N GLY A 274 -3.95 -1.05 -45.75
CA GLY A 274 -3.70 -1.51 -47.12
C GLY A 274 -4.92 -2.07 -47.85
N GLU A 275 -6.07 -2.17 -47.19
CA GLU A 275 -7.29 -2.77 -47.75
C GLU A 275 -8.43 -1.76 -47.91
N VAL A 276 -9.35 -2.06 -48.81
CA VAL A 276 -10.63 -1.35 -48.94
C VAL A 276 -11.69 -2.04 -48.09
N ILE A 277 -12.29 -1.30 -47.16
CA ILE A 277 -13.32 -1.78 -46.24
C ILE A 277 -14.70 -1.44 -46.84
N GLY A 278 -15.51 -2.46 -47.11
CA GLY A 278 -16.90 -2.28 -47.52
C GLY A 278 -17.77 -1.87 -46.33
N ILE A 279 -18.68 -0.92 -46.54
CA ILE A 279 -19.59 -0.36 -45.53
C ILE A 279 -21.02 -0.65 -45.96
N HIS A 280 -21.79 -1.29 -45.08
CA HIS A 280 -23.15 -1.77 -45.39
C HIS A 280 -24.24 -1.13 -44.51
N SER A 281 -23.85 -0.26 -43.57
CA SER A 281 -24.79 0.45 -42.70
C SER A 281 -24.20 1.75 -42.18
N VAL A 282 -25.06 2.67 -41.72
CA VAL A 282 -24.65 3.90 -41.05
C VAL A 282 -23.81 3.63 -39.79
N SER A 283 -24.19 2.63 -38.99
CA SER A 283 -23.45 2.27 -37.77
C SER A 283 -22.02 1.80 -38.07
N GLU A 284 -21.85 0.98 -39.11
CA GLU A 284 -20.52 0.54 -39.54
C GLU A 284 -19.66 1.71 -40.02
N LEU A 285 -20.25 2.65 -40.77
CA LEU A 285 -19.55 3.86 -41.20
C LEU A 285 -19.04 4.67 -40.01
N GLU A 286 -19.93 4.96 -39.05
CA GLU A 286 -19.62 5.77 -37.87
C GLU A 286 -18.48 5.15 -37.05
N ILE A 287 -18.54 3.83 -36.79
CA ILE A 287 -17.47 3.10 -36.09
C ILE A 287 -16.11 3.28 -36.77
N LYS A 288 -16.06 3.14 -38.11
CA LYS A 288 -14.80 3.23 -38.87
C LYS A 288 -14.27 4.66 -38.95
N THR A 289 -15.15 5.65 -39.14
CA THR A 289 -14.75 7.06 -39.18
C THR A 289 -14.32 7.58 -37.82
N ASP A 290 -14.96 7.13 -36.73
CA ASP A 290 -14.57 7.48 -35.36
C ASP A 290 -13.23 6.86 -34.99
N ALA A 291 -13.03 5.58 -35.33
CA ALA A 291 -11.74 4.92 -35.15
C ALA A 291 -10.63 5.62 -35.95
N ALA A 292 -10.90 6.02 -37.20
CA ALA A 292 -9.95 6.78 -38.02
C ALA A 292 -9.64 8.14 -37.39
N SER A 293 -10.65 8.86 -36.89
CA SER A 293 -10.50 10.15 -36.20
C SER A 293 -9.64 10.02 -34.93
N LYS A 294 -9.93 9.04 -34.07
CA LYS A 294 -9.12 8.73 -32.87
C LYS A 294 -7.67 8.41 -33.20
N ALA A 295 -7.45 7.69 -34.31
CA ALA A 295 -6.11 7.36 -34.81
C ALA A 295 -5.42 8.52 -35.54
N SER A 296 -6.06 9.69 -35.65
CA SER A 296 -5.60 10.82 -36.49
C SER A 296 -5.34 10.43 -37.94
N ARG A 297 -6.10 9.44 -38.45
CA ARG A 297 -6.00 8.89 -39.80
C ARG A 297 -6.95 9.60 -40.77
N LEU A 298 -6.49 9.82 -42.00
CA LEU A 298 -7.36 10.23 -43.10
C LEU A 298 -8.26 9.06 -43.47
N ALA A 299 -9.57 9.27 -43.53
CA ALA A 299 -10.52 8.31 -44.09
C ALA A 299 -11.05 8.82 -45.43
N ILE A 300 -11.19 7.93 -46.40
CA ILE A 300 -11.74 8.24 -47.72
C ILE A 300 -12.99 7.39 -47.91
N LEU A 301 -14.11 8.04 -48.21
CA LEU A 301 -15.39 7.39 -48.42
C LEU A 301 -15.71 7.38 -49.91
N TYR A 302 -15.66 6.20 -50.53
CA TYR A 302 -15.93 5.99 -51.94
C TYR A 302 -17.35 5.45 -52.16
N PHE A 303 -18.25 6.29 -52.68
CA PHE A 303 -19.58 5.88 -53.13
C PHE A 303 -19.56 5.37 -54.57
N THR A 304 -20.09 4.17 -54.78
CA THR A 304 -20.11 3.45 -56.06
C THR A 304 -21.48 2.81 -56.31
N ALA A 305 -21.69 2.35 -57.54
CA ALA A 305 -22.77 1.40 -57.87
C ALA A 305 -22.24 0.34 -58.85
N THR A 306 -22.79 -0.88 -58.78
CA THR A 306 -22.39 -1.99 -59.67
C THR A 306 -22.67 -1.72 -61.15
N TRP A 307 -23.75 -1.02 -61.46
CA TRP A 307 -24.17 -0.66 -62.82
C TRP A 307 -23.45 0.58 -63.38
N CYS A 308 -22.64 1.27 -62.58
CA CYS A 308 -21.93 2.48 -62.98
C CYS A 308 -20.62 2.14 -63.75
N GLY A 309 -20.59 2.48 -65.04
CA GLY A 309 -19.41 2.29 -65.92
C GLY A 309 -18.13 2.96 -65.40
N PRO A 310 -18.13 4.27 -65.11
CA PRO A 310 -16.97 4.97 -64.56
C PRO A 310 -16.50 4.39 -63.21
N CYS A 311 -17.42 3.89 -62.38
CA CYS A 311 -17.10 3.25 -61.11
C CYS A 311 -16.32 1.94 -61.32
N ARG A 312 -16.67 1.14 -62.33
CA ARG A 312 -15.91 -0.08 -62.69
C ARG A 312 -14.48 0.24 -63.13
N PHE A 313 -14.27 1.40 -63.76
CA PHE A 313 -12.93 1.84 -64.18
C PHE A 313 -12.07 2.32 -63.00
N ILE A 314 -12.64 3.10 -62.07
CA ILE A 314 -11.88 3.69 -60.96
C ILE A 314 -11.68 2.73 -59.77
N SER A 315 -12.53 1.72 -59.61
CA SER A 315 -12.46 0.79 -58.45
C SER A 315 -11.12 0.05 -58.33
N PRO A 316 -10.51 -0.51 -59.39
CA PRO A 316 -9.19 -1.15 -59.29
C PRO A 316 -8.09 -0.18 -58.87
N LEU A 317 -8.17 1.08 -59.31
CA LEU A 317 -7.26 2.14 -58.88
C LEU A 317 -7.43 2.43 -57.39
N TYR A 318 -8.67 2.56 -56.91
CA TYR A 318 -8.96 2.79 -55.49
C TYR A 318 -8.38 1.70 -54.60
N THR A 319 -8.50 0.43 -54.99
CA THR A 319 -7.88 -0.69 -54.29
C THR A 319 -6.35 -0.64 -54.33
N SER A 320 -5.75 -0.28 -55.46
CA SER A 320 -4.29 -0.09 -55.57
C SER A 320 -3.80 1.05 -54.65
N LEU A 321 -4.57 2.14 -54.55
CA LEU A 321 -4.27 3.27 -53.68
C LEU A 321 -4.36 2.89 -52.20
N ALA A 322 -5.27 1.99 -51.81
CA ALA A 322 -5.32 1.43 -50.46
C ALA A 322 -3.99 0.77 -50.09
N GLY A 323 -3.47 -0.11 -50.95
CA GLY A 323 -2.16 -0.74 -50.75
C GLY A 323 -0.99 0.26 -50.73
N LYS A 324 -1.05 1.32 -51.55
CA LYS A 324 -0.01 2.36 -51.61
C LYS A 324 0.01 3.26 -50.37
N TYR A 325 -1.14 3.50 -49.74
CA TYR A 325 -1.28 4.38 -48.57
C TYR A 325 -1.86 3.62 -47.38
N PRO A 326 -1.12 2.69 -46.76
CA PRO A 326 -1.65 1.80 -45.72
C PRO A 326 -2.14 2.54 -44.48
N LYS A 327 -1.63 3.76 -44.22
CA LYS A 327 -2.05 4.62 -43.10
C LYS A 327 -3.34 5.43 -43.39
N VAL A 328 -3.84 5.43 -44.61
CA VAL A 328 -5.13 6.03 -44.98
C VAL A 328 -6.20 4.94 -44.92
N VAL A 329 -7.37 5.26 -44.40
CA VAL A 329 -8.50 4.33 -44.27
C VAL A 329 -9.35 4.43 -45.52
N PHE A 330 -9.42 3.38 -46.32
CA PHE A 330 -10.20 3.34 -47.56
C PHE A 330 -11.54 2.65 -47.31
N LEU A 331 -12.63 3.41 -47.36
CA LEU A 331 -13.99 2.93 -47.19
C LEU A 331 -14.71 2.91 -48.54
N LYS A 332 -15.53 1.90 -48.78
CA LYS A 332 -16.34 1.75 -49.99
C LYS A 332 -17.80 1.54 -49.60
N VAL A 333 -18.69 2.31 -50.19
CA VAL A 333 -20.14 2.23 -49.99
C VAL A 333 -20.77 1.98 -51.35
N ASP A 334 -21.48 0.86 -51.49
CA ASP A 334 -22.37 0.68 -52.64
C ASP A 334 -23.71 1.34 -52.33
N ILE A 335 -24.14 2.27 -53.18
CA ILE A 335 -25.36 3.06 -52.95
C ILE A 335 -26.63 2.21 -53.01
N ASP A 336 -26.60 1.04 -53.68
CA ASP A 336 -27.74 0.14 -53.76
C ASP A 336 -27.85 -0.73 -52.50
N GLU A 337 -26.72 -1.09 -51.89
CA GLU A 337 -26.62 -1.94 -50.70
C GLU A 337 -26.81 -1.14 -49.40
N ALA A 338 -26.22 0.06 -49.31
CA ALA A 338 -26.25 0.94 -48.12
C ALA A 338 -26.97 2.28 -48.42
N ARG A 339 -28.25 2.17 -48.78
CA ARG A 339 -29.10 3.32 -49.20
C ARG A 339 -29.26 4.38 -48.12
N ASP A 340 -29.30 3.96 -46.86
CA ASP A 340 -29.35 4.82 -45.68
C ASP A 340 -28.11 5.73 -45.59
N VAL A 341 -26.92 5.15 -45.79
CA VAL A 341 -25.65 5.87 -45.84
C VAL A 341 -25.63 6.86 -47.01
N ALA A 342 -25.99 6.39 -48.21
CA ALA A 342 -26.02 7.23 -49.41
C ALA A 342 -27.00 8.41 -49.28
N SER A 343 -28.17 8.18 -48.68
CA SER A 343 -29.17 9.23 -48.42
C SER A 343 -28.65 10.26 -47.42
N ARG A 344 -28.03 9.82 -46.32
CA ARG A 344 -27.47 10.72 -45.29
C ARG A 344 -26.36 11.62 -45.82
N TRP A 345 -25.58 11.11 -46.78
CA TRP A 345 -24.51 11.86 -47.45
C TRP A 345 -24.97 12.61 -48.71
N ASN A 346 -26.29 12.64 -48.99
CA ASN A 346 -26.88 13.33 -50.14
C ASN A 346 -26.20 12.99 -51.49
N ILE A 347 -25.93 11.70 -51.73
CA ILE A 347 -25.23 11.27 -52.94
C ILE A 347 -26.13 11.42 -54.17
N SER A 348 -25.74 12.31 -55.08
CA SER A 348 -26.44 12.58 -56.34
C SER A 348 -25.75 12.00 -57.58
N SER A 349 -24.47 11.63 -57.46
CA SER A 349 -23.69 11.06 -58.55
C SER A 349 -22.63 10.08 -58.02
N VAL A 350 -22.32 9.06 -58.82
CA VAL A 350 -21.27 8.07 -58.55
C VAL A 350 -20.36 7.95 -59.78
N PRO A 351 -19.03 7.74 -59.61
CA PRO A 351 -18.32 7.59 -58.33
C PRO A 351 -18.11 8.94 -57.64
N THR A 352 -18.24 8.98 -56.30
CA THR A 352 -17.94 10.17 -55.49
C THR A 352 -17.06 9.79 -54.30
N PHE A 353 -16.06 10.60 -54.01
CA PHE A 353 -15.06 10.39 -52.96
C PHE A 353 -15.09 11.55 -51.97
N PHE A 354 -15.28 11.26 -50.69
CA PHE A 354 -15.16 12.25 -49.61
C PHE A 354 -13.91 11.98 -48.78
N PHE A 355 -13.18 13.03 -48.44
CA PHE A 355 -12.00 12.97 -47.60
C PHE A 355 -12.37 13.47 -46.21
N ILE A 356 -12.20 12.62 -45.21
CA ILE A 356 -12.60 12.88 -43.83
C ILE A 356 -11.35 12.86 -42.95
N LYS A 357 -11.13 13.94 -42.18
CA LYS A 357 -10.04 14.04 -41.20
C LYS A 357 -10.58 14.66 -39.92
N ASN A 358 -10.25 14.07 -38.77
CA ASN A 358 -10.72 14.51 -37.46
C ASN A 358 -12.26 14.68 -37.39
N GLY A 359 -13.00 13.73 -37.97
CA GLY A 359 -14.46 13.73 -38.01
C GLY A 359 -15.10 14.78 -38.93
N LYS A 360 -14.32 15.50 -39.74
CA LYS A 360 -14.83 16.52 -40.66
C LYS A 360 -14.43 16.22 -42.10
N GLU A 361 -15.32 16.56 -43.03
CA GLU A 361 -15.00 16.58 -44.46
C GLU A 361 -13.96 17.68 -44.74
N VAL A 362 -12.86 17.31 -45.39
CA VAL A 362 -11.77 18.21 -45.76
C VAL A 362 -11.63 18.38 -47.28
N ASP A 363 -12.20 17.48 -48.07
CA ASP A 363 -12.18 17.55 -49.53
C ASP A 363 -13.17 16.56 -50.18
N GLN A 364 -13.43 16.74 -51.48
CA GLN A 364 -14.31 15.88 -52.28
C GLN A 364 -13.84 15.72 -53.73
N VAL A 365 -14.02 14.55 -54.34
CA VAL A 365 -13.89 14.32 -55.80
C VAL A 365 -15.17 13.70 -56.33
N VAL A 366 -15.73 14.27 -57.40
CA VAL A 366 -16.91 13.75 -58.08
C VAL A 366 -16.52 13.28 -59.47
N GLY A 367 -16.93 12.07 -59.84
CA GLY A 367 -16.60 11.43 -61.11
C GLY A 367 -15.29 10.62 -61.08
N ALA A 368 -15.03 9.89 -62.17
CA ALA A 368 -13.88 8.99 -62.29
C ALA A 368 -12.59 9.73 -62.70
N ASP A 369 -12.19 10.76 -61.93
CA ASP A 369 -10.94 11.51 -62.14
C ASP A 369 -9.78 10.91 -61.34
N LYS A 370 -8.97 10.10 -62.02
CA LYS A 370 -7.76 9.47 -61.46
C LYS A 370 -6.76 10.49 -60.92
N ASN A 371 -6.48 11.55 -61.66
CA ASN A 371 -5.42 12.49 -61.33
C ASN A 371 -5.81 13.35 -60.11
N ALA A 372 -7.08 13.79 -60.07
CA ALA A 372 -7.59 14.54 -58.93
C ALA A 372 -7.61 13.70 -57.65
N LEU A 373 -8.05 12.44 -57.74
CA LEU A 373 -8.08 11.51 -56.62
C LEU A 373 -6.66 11.27 -56.05
N GLU A 374 -5.70 10.91 -56.89
CA GLU A 374 -4.31 10.68 -56.45
C GLU A 374 -3.67 11.93 -55.82
N LYS A 375 -3.89 13.10 -56.44
CA LYS A 375 -3.35 14.37 -55.96
C LYS A 375 -3.90 14.74 -54.58
N LYS A 376 -5.22 14.61 -54.36
CA LYS A 376 -5.86 14.93 -53.08
C LYS A 376 -5.47 13.95 -51.98
N ILE A 377 -5.32 12.67 -52.30
CA ILE A 377 -4.78 11.68 -51.34
C ILE A 377 -3.37 12.10 -50.92
N ALA A 378 -2.48 12.39 -51.87
CA ALA A 378 -1.13 12.82 -51.55
C ALA A 378 -1.10 14.12 -50.71
N GLN A 379 -1.98 15.08 -51.00
CA GLN A 379 -2.09 16.33 -50.27
C GLN A 379 -2.53 16.15 -48.81
N HIS A 380 -3.50 15.27 -48.56
CA HIS A 380 -4.08 15.10 -47.22
C HIS A 380 -3.37 14.02 -46.39
N ALA A 381 -2.74 13.04 -47.05
CA ALA A 381 -1.96 11.99 -46.40
C ALA A 381 -0.53 12.45 -46.03
N SER A 382 0.04 13.46 -46.70
CA SER A 382 1.36 14.01 -46.37
C SER A 382 1.39 14.94 -45.15
N LYS A 383 0.22 15.40 -44.68
CA LYS A 383 0.06 16.20 -43.45
C LYS A 383 -0.17 15.31 -42.22
N MET A 384 0.45 14.14 -42.16
CA MET A 384 0.27 13.13 -41.10
C MET A 384 1.58 12.82 -40.41
#